data_AF-A0A973T901-F1
#
_entry.id   AF-A0A973T901-F1
#
_cell.length_a   1.000
_cell.length_b   1.000
_cell.length_c   1.000
_cell.angle_alpha   90.00
_cell.angle_beta   90.00
_cell.angle_gamma   90.00
#
_symmetry.space_group_name_H-M   'P 1'
#
loop_
_entity.id
_entity.type
_entity.pdbx_description
1 polymer ?
#
loop_
_entity_poly.entity_id
_entity_poly.type
_entity_poly.pdbx_seq_one_letter_code
_entity_poly.pdbx_strand_id
1 'polypeptide(L)'
;DPIAFTDSDRVRSPRTGKARPEVVRAALAGAATLADAWRQVPPEDQHINTIRALLSEALHAGAGFNRSDFEGLDFEQIDGSIRRAYLPVVTLAKDSDD
;
A
#
# COMPACT_ATOMS: atom_id res chain seq x y z
N ASP A 1 14.41 -32.61 -17.55
CA ASP A 1 14.79 -32.70 -16.13
C ASP A 1 13.71 -32.16 -15.22
N PRO A 2 13.43 -32.82 -14.09
CA PRO A 2 12.57 -32.27 -13.06
C PRO A 2 13.29 -31.13 -12.31
N ILE A 3 12.52 -30.15 -11.85
CA ILE A 3 13.03 -29.07 -10.98
C ILE A 3 13.55 -29.70 -9.69
N ALA A 4 14.84 -29.54 -9.42
CA ALA A 4 15.47 -29.95 -8.17
C ALA A 4 15.53 -28.73 -7.23
N PHE A 5 14.74 -28.75 -6.15
CA PHE A 5 14.84 -27.77 -5.08
C PHE A 5 16.03 -28.13 -4.18
N THR A 6 17.11 -27.37 -4.30
CA THR A 6 18.34 -27.51 -3.50
C THR A 6 18.23 -26.77 -2.17
N ASP A 7 19.12 -27.04 -1.21
CA ASP A 7 19.19 -26.26 0.04
C ASP A 7 19.47 -24.76 -0.20
N SER A 8 20.02 -24.39 -1.36
CA SER A 8 20.18 -23.00 -1.81
C SER A 8 18.85 -22.34 -2.20
N ASP A 9 17.83 -23.11 -2.57
CA ASP A 9 16.45 -22.62 -2.77
C ASP A 9 15.72 -22.37 -1.44
N ARG A 10 16.33 -22.78 -0.32
CA ARG A 10 15.85 -22.54 1.04
C ARG A 10 16.24 -21.16 1.59
N VAL A 11 16.70 -20.24 0.74
CA VAL A 11 16.90 -18.85 1.11
C VAL A 11 15.51 -18.22 1.28
N ARG A 12 15.18 -17.78 2.50
CA ARG A 12 14.00 -16.94 2.71
C ARG A 12 14.22 -15.68 1.88
N SER A 13 13.43 -15.49 0.81
CA SER A 13 13.36 -14.21 0.12
C SER A 13 13.22 -13.10 1.15
N PRO A 14 13.93 -11.97 0.99
CA PRO A 14 13.70 -10.79 1.81
C PRO A 14 12.19 -10.53 1.83
N ARG A 15 11.59 -10.56 3.00
CA ARG A 15 10.15 -10.35 3.12
C ARG A 15 9.93 -8.85 3.01
N THR A 16 9.04 -8.44 2.10
CA THR A 16 8.53 -7.06 2.10
C THR A 16 8.11 -6.68 3.52
N GLY A 17 8.46 -5.46 3.94
CA GLY A 17 8.08 -4.93 5.24
C GLY A 17 6.59 -5.11 5.53
N LYS A 18 6.25 -5.25 6.81
CA LYS A 18 4.86 -5.25 7.24
C LYS A 18 4.42 -3.79 7.37
N ALA A 19 3.22 -3.48 6.89
CA ALA A 19 2.63 -2.17 7.13
C ALA A 19 2.49 -1.94 8.65
N ARG A 20 2.90 -0.76 9.09
CA ARG A 20 2.77 -0.29 10.48
C ARG A 20 1.37 0.31 10.68
N PRO A 21 0.49 -0.26 11.53
CA PRO A 21 -0.88 0.23 11.68
C PRO A 21 -0.99 1.70 12.09
N GLU A 22 -0.07 2.18 12.93
CA GLU A 22 0.01 3.58 13.35
C GLU A 22 0.33 4.53 12.19
N VAL A 23 1.20 4.11 11.26
CA VAL A 23 1.53 4.87 10.06
C VAL A 23 0.33 4.93 9.12
N VAL A 24 -0.35 3.80 8.93
CA VAL A 24 -1.56 3.73 8.09
C VAL A 24 -2.65 4.66 8.63
N ARG A 25 -2.94 4.60 9.93
CA ARG A 25 -3.93 5.50 10.55
C ARG A 25 -3.53 6.97 10.45
N ALA A 26 -2.28 7.30 10.76
CA ALA A 26 -1.79 8.67 10.67
C ALA A 26 -1.86 9.22 9.25
N ALA A 27 -1.54 8.42 8.24
CA ALA A 27 -1.61 8.80 6.84
C ALA A 27 -3.05 9.04 6.35
N LEU A 28 -4.02 8.26 6.85
CA LEU A 28 -5.43 8.44 6.50
C LEU A 28 -6.07 9.65 7.20
N ALA A 29 -5.58 10.01 8.39
CA ALA A 29 -6.12 11.13 9.17
C ALA A 29 -5.98 12.45 8.39
N GLY A 30 -7.10 12.98 7.89
CA GLY A 30 -7.14 14.22 7.12
C GLY A 30 -6.83 14.09 5.63
N ALA A 31 -6.63 12.87 5.10
CA ALA A 31 -6.52 12.64 3.67
C ALA A 31 -7.89 12.67 2.99
N ALA A 32 -8.01 13.31 1.83
CA ALA A 32 -9.23 13.27 1.02
C ALA A 32 -9.25 12.07 0.06
N THR A 33 -8.07 11.63 -0.38
CA THR A 33 -7.89 10.48 -1.26
C THR A 33 -6.83 9.53 -0.73
N LEU A 34 -6.82 8.30 -1.23
CA LEU A 34 -5.77 7.33 -0.93
C LEU A 34 -4.38 7.81 -1.41
N ALA A 35 -4.30 8.55 -2.52
CA ALA A 35 -3.04 9.14 -2.96
C ALA A 35 -2.56 10.26 -2.03
N ASP A 36 -3.46 11.06 -1.45
CA ASP A 36 -3.11 12.03 -0.42
C ASP A 36 -2.56 11.32 0.82
N ALA A 37 -3.18 10.22 1.23
CA ALA A 37 -2.69 9.39 2.33
C ALA A 37 -1.31 8.80 2.01
N TRP A 38 -1.10 8.27 0.79
CA TRP A 38 0.17 7.71 0.37
C TRP A 38 1.33 8.71 0.49
N ARG A 39 1.10 9.97 0.11
CA ARG A 39 2.12 11.03 0.21
C ARG A 39 2.51 11.40 1.65
N GLN A 40 1.71 10.98 2.63
CA GLN A 40 1.99 11.18 4.05
C GLN A 40 2.73 10.00 4.68
N VAL A 41 2.85 8.87 3.96
CA VAL A 41 3.59 7.69 4.44
C VAL A 41 5.10 7.99 4.43
N PRO A 42 5.82 7.76 5.54
CA PRO A 42 7.28 7.89 5.59
C PRO A 42 7.97 6.99 4.56
N PRO A 43 9.09 7.40 3.95
CA PRO A 43 9.77 6.63 2.91
C PRO A 43 10.05 5.17 3.29
N GLU A 44 10.41 4.90 4.55
CA GLU A 44 10.69 3.54 5.04
C GLU A 44 9.48 2.59 5.05
N ASP A 45 8.25 3.14 5.00
CA ASP A 45 7.01 2.36 4.88
C ASP A 45 6.41 2.42 3.47
N GLN A 46 7.06 3.09 2.50
CA GLN A 46 6.56 3.23 1.14
C GLN A 46 6.76 1.95 0.30
N HIS A 47 6.19 0.84 0.76
CA HIS A 47 6.19 -0.44 0.08
C HIS A 47 4.78 -0.98 -0.17
N ILE A 48 4.63 -1.97 -1.04
CA ILE A 48 3.32 -2.48 -1.49
C ILE A 48 2.37 -2.92 -0.37
N ASN A 49 2.90 -3.42 0.75
CA ASN A 49 2.04 -3.86 1.86
C ASN A 49 1.36 -2.69 2.57
N THR A 50 1.94 -1.49 2.53
CA THR A 50 1.33 -0.28 3.08
C THR A 50 0.22 0.23 2.17
N ILE A 51 0.41 0.17 0.84
CA ILE A 51 -0.67 0.44 -0.13
C ILE A 51 -1.85 -0.50 0.12
N ARG A 52 -1.60 -1.81 0.31
CA ARG A 52 -2.65 -2.79 0.61
C ARG A 52 -3.37 -2.49 1.92
N ALA A 53 -2.63 -2.12 2.96
CA ALA A 53 -3.21 -1.77 4.25
C ALA A 53 -4.10 -0.51 4.13
N LEU A 54 -3.62 0.56 3.50
CA LEU A 54 -4.40 1.77 3.25
C LEU A 54 -5.70 1.47 2.47
N LEU A 55 -5.63 0.64 1.43
CA LEU A 55 -6.81 0.21 0.66
C LEU A 55 -7.80 -0.59 1.51
N SER A 56 -7.29 -1.50 2.35
CA SER A 56 -8.13 -2.32 3.23
C SER A 56 -8.88 -1.44 4.23
N GLU A 57 -8.18 -0.50 4.88
CA GLU A 57 -8.78 0.44 5.82
C GLU A 57 -9.79 1.36 5.12
N ALA A 58 -9.44 1.92 3.96
CA ALA A 58 -10.35 2.75 3.16
C ALA A 58 -11.63 1.99 2.77
N LEU A 59 -11.49 0.73 2.35
CA LEU A 59 -12.64 -0.13 2.03
C LEU A 59 -13.53 -0.37 3.25
N HIS A 60 -12.94 -0.66 4.41
CA HIS A 60 -13.68 -0.86 5.66
C HIS A 60 -14.37 0.42 6.15
N ALA A 61 -13.79 1.59 5.89
CA ALA A 61 -14.36 2.90 6.18
C ALA A 61 -15.42 3.36 5.16
N GLY A 62 -15.75 2.55 4.15
CA GLY A 62 -16.78 2.89 3.16
C GLY A 62 -16.33 3.91 2.11
N ALA A 63 -15.04 3.96 1.77
CA ALA A 63 -14.51 4.83 0.74
C ALA A 63 -15.19 4.63 -0.63
N GLY A 64 -15.27 5.71 -1.40
CA GLY A 64 -15.76 5.70 -2.78
C GLY A 64 -14.66 5.29 -3.77
N PHE A 65 -14.99 4.42 -4.72
CA PHE A 65 -14.05 3.95 -5.76
C PHE A 65 -14.54 4.40 -7.14
N ASN A 66 -13.83 5.35 -7.75
CA ASN A 66 -14.05 5.74 -9.14
C ASN A 66 -13.23 4.80 -10.04
N ARG A 67 -13.92 3.88 -10.74
CA ARG A 67 -13.28 2.88 -11.61
C ARG A 67 -12.96 3.37 -13.02
N SER A 68 -13.43 4.56 -13.39
CA SER A 68 -13.10 5.19 -14.68
C SER A 68 -11.78 5.95 -14.63
N ASP A 69 -11.33 6.36 -13.45
CA ASP A 69 -10.09 7.12 -13.26
C ASP A 69 -9.10 6.33 -12.42
N PHE A 70 -7.81 6.44 -12.77
CA PHE A 70 -6.73 5.71 -12.09
C PHE A 70 -5.60 6.64 -11.68
N GLU A 71 -5.00 6.37 -10.53
CA GLU A 71 -3.82 7.05 -9.99
C GLU A 71 -2.65 6.08 -9.84
N GLY A 72 -1.44 6.59 -10.07
CA GLY A 72 -0.20 5.84 -9.92
C GLY A 72 0.45 6.09 -8.57
N LEU A 73 0.71 5.04 -7.79
CA LEU A 73 1.49 5.09 -6.56
C LEU A 73 2.82 4.37 -6.74
N ASP A 74 3.92 5.10 -6.57
CA ASP A 74 5.27 4.53 -6.60
C ASP A 74 5.63 3.96 -5.23
N PHE A 75 6.22 2.77 -5.22
CA PHE A 75 6.63 2.06 -4.00
C PHE A 75 7.95 1.31 -4.21
N GLU A 76 8.70 1.15 -3.12
CA GLU A 76 9.96 0.44 -3.09
C GLU A 76 9.75 -1.08 -3.02
N GLN A 77 10.49 -1.81 -3.85
CA GLN A 77 10.63 -3.27 -3.83
C GLN A 77 11.74 -3.66 -2.85
N ILE A 78 11.79 -4.95 -2.49
CA ILE A 78 12.79 -5.47 -1.55
C ILE A 78 14.25 -5.35 -2.05
N ASP A 79 14.44 -5.13 -3.35
CA ASP A 79 15.73 -4.94 -4.00
C ASP A 79 16.06 -3.45 -4.19
N GLY A 80 15.26 -2.53 -3.62
CA GLY A 80 15.40 -1.08 -3.75
C GLY A 80 14.89 -0.53 -5.08
N SER A 81 14.40 -1.37 -6.00
CA SER A 81 13.79 -0.87 -7.24
C SER A 81 12.43 -0.23 -6.97
N ILE A 82 12.07 0.77 -7.78
CA ILE A 82 10.77 1.44 -7.68
C ILE A 82 9.81 0.83 -8.69
N ARG A 83 8.59 0.52 -8.25
CA ARG A 83 7.48 0.14 -9.12
C ARG A 83 6.28 1.03 -8.89
N ARG A 84 5.47 1.17 -9.94
CA ARG A 84 4.20 1.89 -9.89
C ARG A 84 3.02 0.92 -9.81
N ALA A 85 2.13 1.12 -8.85
CA ALA A 85 0.81 0.51 -8.81
C ALA A 85 -0.22 1.49 -9.39
N TYR A 86 -1.09 1.02 -10.29
CA TYR A 86 -2.22 1.80 -10.77
C TYR A 86 -3.48 1.35 -10.05
N LEU A 87 -4.13 2.28 -9.36
CA LEU A 87 -5.33 2.03 -8.55
C LEU A 87 -6.46 2.92 -9.05
N PRO A 88 -7.73 2.48 -8.96
CA PRO A 88 -8.84 3.41 -9.15
C PRO A 88 -8.71 4.57 -8.17
N VAL A 89 -9.17 5.76 -8.55
CA VAL A 89 -9.21 6.90 -7.63
C VAL A 89 -10.10 6.52 -6.45
N VAL A 90 -9.53 6.55 -5.24
CA VAL A 90 -10.24 6.23 -4.00
C VAL A 90 -10.43 7.51 -3.20
N THR A 91 -11.68 7.93 -3.05
CA THR A 91 -12.07 9.05 -2.19
C THR A 91 -12.41 8.53 -0.81
N LEU A 92 -11.72 9.03 0.21
CA LEU A 92 -11.93 8.60 1.58
C LEU A 92 -13.23 9.21 2.11
N ALA A 93 -13.98 8.42 2.88
CA ALA A 93 -15.13 8.96 3.60
C ALA A 93 -14.60 10.01 4.59
N LYS A 94 -15.25 11.16 4.64
CA LYS A 94 -14.94 12.15 5.66
C LYS A 94 -15.31 11.51 6.99
N ASP A 95 -14.39 11.48 7.95
CA ASP A 95 -14.77 11.17 9.33
C ASP A 95 -15.88 12.16 9.70
N SER A 96 -17.09 11.64 9.86
CA SER A 96 -18.15 12.37 10.53
C SER A 96 -17.69 12.45 11.98
N ASP A 97 -17.21 13.60 12.42
CA ASP A 97 -17.03 13.89 13.83
C ASP A 97 -18.40 13.67 14.52
N ASP A 98 -18.56 12.55 15.21
CA ASP A 98 -19.64 12.28 16.18
C ASP A 98 -19.10 12.44 17.61
#